data_AF-A0A954SM33-F1
#
_entry.id   AF-A0A954SM33-F1
#
_cell.length_a   1.000
_cell.length_b   1.000
_cell.length_c   1.000
_cell.angle_alpha   90.00
_cell.angle_beta   90.00
_cell.angle_gamma   90.00
#
_symmetry.space_group_name_H-M   'P 1'
#
loop_
_entity.id
_entity.type
_entity.pdbx_description
1 polymer ?
#
loop_
_entity_poly.entity_id
_entity_poly.type
_entity_poly.pdbx_seq_one_letter_code
_entity_poly.pdbx_strand_id
1 'polypeptide(L)'
;MFSLKSCLGFGVRAGSAPYRKRRDWRCGTDVLEERRLLSADIVLEWNAIALDAVKNDYDVGEPHDQPGPTTASRALAIVHVAMFDTLNCFDHEYQEFLVDKDARKGASTQAAVAQAAHDTLVALFPHQTASFDAGLENSLQGIDQKALKRGTQLGEDVARKILKKRMNDGSDHMMNYSPGDQPGEYRADPLHPDQSFITPKWGKVKTFVIKS
;
A
#
# COMPACT_ATOMS: atom_id res chain seq x y z
N MET A 1 -60.05 -0.81 71.00
CA MET A 1 -60.35 -2.25 71.11
C MET A 1 -60.53 -2.78 69.70
N PHE A 2 -59.58 -3.59 69.19
CA PHE A 2 -59.70 -4.61 68.11
C PHE A 2 -60.36 -4.16 66.76
N SER A 3 -60.05 -4.65 65.56
CA SER A 3 -59.24 -5.74 65.05
C SER A 3 -59.41 -5.77 63.52
N LEU A 4 -58.29 -5.87 62.80
CA LEU A 4 -57.98 -6.73 61.65
C LEU A 4 -59.00 -7.06 60.53
N LYS A 5 -58.40 -7.09 59.32
CA LYS A 5 -58.61 -8.00 58.16
C LYS A 5 -59.84 -7.66 57.28
N SER A 6 -59.83 -7.78 55.95
CA SER A 6 -58.94 -8.41 54.96
C SER A 6 -59.36 -7.92 53.56
N CYS A 7 -58.37 -7.87 52.66
CA CYS A 7 -58.36 -8.13 51.20
C CYS A 7 -59.68 -8.15 50.41
N LEU A 8 -59.70 -7.43 49.28
CA LEU A 8 -59.75 -8.02 47.91
C LEU A 8 -59.92 -6.92 46.85
N GLY A 9 -59.21 -7.08 45.73
CA GLY A 9 -59.79 -6.86 44.41
C GLY A 9 -59.70 -5.48 43.76
N PHE A 10 -58.64 -5.29 42.96
CA PHE A 10 -58.64 -4.63 41.65
C PHE A 10 -59.43 -3.32 41.48
N GLY A 11 -58.75 -2.20 41.69
CA GLY A 11 -59.10 -0.90 41.13
C GLY A 11 -58.15 -0.52 39.99
N VAL A 12 -58.70 -0.34 38.78
CA VAL A 12 -58.01 0.28 37.65
C VAL A 12 -57.67 1.73 38.03
N ARG A 13 -56.39 2.11 37.98
CA ARG A 13 -55.96 3.50 37.91
C ARG A 13 -54.87 3.64 36.87
N ALA A 14 -55.17 4.46 35.87
CA ALA A 14 -54.21 4.96 34.90
C ALA A 14 -53.06 5.65 35.65
N GLY A 15 -51.86 5.08 35.53
CA GLY A 15 -50.61 5.65 36.01
C GLY A 15 -49.62 5.62 34.86
N SER A 16 -49.40 6.76 34.24
CA SER A 16 -48.38 6.99 33.20
C SER A 16 -47.00 6.55 33.70
N ALA A 17 -46.39 5.58 33.02
CA ALA A 17 -45.03 5.15 33.31
C ALA A 17 -44.03 6.30 33.14
N PRO A 18 -43.05 6.47 34.05
CA PRO A 18 -42.09 7.57 33.95
C PRO A 18 -41.14 7.37 32.76
N TYR A 19 -40.94 8.46 32.01
CA TYR A 19 -40.03 8.57 30.89
C TYR A 19 -38.60 8.20 31.30
N ARG A 20 -38.08 7.09 30.77
CA ARG A 20 -36.69 6.65 30.98
C ARG A 20 -35.79 7.62 30.22
N LYS A 21 -35.04 8.48 30.92
CA LYS A 21 -34.06 9.41 30.34
C LYS A 21 -33.16 8.62 29.39
N ARG A 22 -33.29 8.85 28.08
CA ARG A 22 -32.36 8.31 27.10
C ARG A 22 -30.99 8.87 27.45
N ARG A 23 -29.99 7.98 27.56
CA ARG A 23 -28.60 8.41 27.66
C ARG A 23 -28.33 9.31 26.46
N ASP A 24 -27.85 10.52 26.72
CA ASP A 24 -27.37 11.41 25.67
C ASP A 24 -26.25 10.66 24.95
N TRP A 25 -26.58 10.13 23.78
CA TRP A 25 -25.57 9.67 22.84
C TRP A 25 -24.85 10.92 22.37
N ARG A 26 -23.75 11.25 23.04
CA ARG A 26 -22.75 12.13 22.45
C ARG A 26 -22.19 11.37 21.27
N CYS A 27 -22.58 11.77 20.07
CA CYS A 27 -21.83 11.45 18.87
C CYS A 27 -20.44 12.06 19.08
N GLY A 28 -19.50 11.24 19.55
CA GLY A 28 -18.10 11.60 19.52
C GLY A 28 -17.69 11.56 18.07
N THR A 29 -17.44 12.72 17.48
CA THR A 29 -16.64 12.77 16.27
C THR A 29 -15.23 12.39 16.70
N ASP A 30 -14.81 11.16 16.42
CA ASP A 30 -13.38 10.88 16.38
C ASP A 30 -12.80 11.87 15.38
N VAL A 31 -11.86 12.69 15.86
CA VAL A 31 -11.03 13.49 14.98
C VAL A 31 -10.15 12.48 14.25
N LEU A 32 -10.67 11.92 13.16
CA LEU A 32 -9.80 11.39 12.11
C LEU A 32 -8.82 12.52 11.85
N GLU A 33 -7.52 12.23 11.94
CA GLU A 33 -6.42 13.19 11.91
C GLU A 33 -6.74 14.40 11.04
N GLU A 34 -6.31 15.59 11.47
CA GLU A 34 -6.48 16.83 10.72
C GLU A 34 -6.00 16.57 9.29
N ARG A 35 -6.95 16.23 8.38
CA ARG A 35 -6.67 15.97 6.97
C ARG A 35 -6.28 17.32 6.41
N ARG A 36 -5.02 17.69 6.59
CA ARG A 36 -4.34 18.62 5.72
C ARG A 36 -4.32 17.91 4.38
N LEU A 37 -5.40 18.08 3.63
CA LEU A 37 -5.45 17.91 2.20
C LEU A 37 -4.52 18.99 1.62
N LEU A 38 -3.21 18.83 1.85
CA LEU A 38 -2.19 19.46 1.04
C LEU A 38 -2.47 18.92 -0.36
N SER A 39 -2.82 19.82 -1.28
CA SER A 39 -2.90 19.62 -2.73
C SER A 39 -2.33 18.26 -3.20
N ALA A 40 -3.19 17.25 -3.30
CA ALA A 40 -2.86 15.84 -3.56
C ALA A 40 -1.82 15.22 -2.60
N ASP A 41 -2.23 14.20 -1.84
CA ASP A 41 -1.29 13.36 -1.09
C ASP A 41 -0.32 12.72 -2.10
N ILE A 42 0.95 13.10 -2.05
CA ILE A 42 2.00 12.62 -2.97
C ILE A 42 2.07 11.09 -3.01
N VAL A 43 1.76 10.41 -1.91
CA VAL A 43 1.72 8.94 -1.86
C VAL A 43 0.56 8.41 -2.70
N LEU A 44 -0.61 9.05 -2.66
CA LEU A 44 -1.77 8.66 -3.47
C LEU A 44 -1.55 8.93 -4.96
N GLU A 45 -0.88 10.04 -5.30
CA GLU A 45 -0.48 10.35 -6.69
C GLU A 45 0.43 9.26 -7.26
N TRP A 46 1.52 8.94 -6.56
CA TRP A 46 2.46 7.91 -7.01
C TRP A 46 1.90 6.50 -6.93
N ASN A 47 0.97 6.22 -6.02
CA ASN A 47 0.21 4.97 -6.06
C ASN A 47 -0.66 4.89 -7.33
N ALA A 48 -1.32 5.97 -7.75
CA ALA A 48 -2.09 5.97 -8.99
C ALA A 48 -1.18 5.72 -10.20
N ILE A 49 -0.03 6.39 -10.28
CA ILE A 49 0.98 6.17 -11.33
C ILE A 49 1.48 4.72 -11.33
N ALA A 50 1.74 4.14 -10.16
CA ALA A 50 2.19 2.76 -10.04
C ALA A 50 1.12 1.74 -10.47
N LEU A 51 -0.16 2.02 -10.19
CA LEU A 51 -1.27 1.17 -10.65
C LEU A 51 -1.50 1.29 -12.16
N ASP A 52 -1.37 2.48 -12.72
CA ASP A 52 -1.38 2.68 -14.18
C ASP A 52 -0.20 1.96 -14.82
N ALA A 53 0.97 1.95 -14.19
CA ALA A 53 2.13 1.21 -14.67
C ALA A 53 1.85 -0.29 -14.77
N VAL A 54 1.30 -0.87 -13.69
CA VAL A 54 0.91 -2.28 -13.68
C VAL A 54 -0.15 -2.56 -14.74
N LYS A 55 -1.15 -1.70 -14.89
CA LYS A 55 -2.21 -1.86 -15.89
C LYS A 55 -1.65 -1.87 -17.32
N ASN A 56 -0.84 -0.87 -17.67
CA ASN A 56 -0.27 -0.71 -19.01
C ASN A 56 0.73 -1.84 -19.31
N ASP A 57 1.37 -2.41 -18.29
CA ASP A 57 2.23 -3.59 -18.43
C ASP A 57 1.46 -4.84 -18.89
N TYR A 58 0.12 -4.86 -18.90
CA TYR A 58 -0.69 -5.94 -19.49
C TYR A 58 -1.26 -5.61 -20.86
N ASP A 59 -0.94 -4.45 -21.44
CA ASP A 59 -1.43 -4.10 -22.76
C ASP A 59 -0.90 -5.06 -23.83
N VAL A 60 -1.76 -5.42 -24.78
CA VAL A 60 -1.46 -6.45 -25.78
C VAL A 60 -0.39 -5.94 -26.76
N GLY A 61 0.72 -6.68 -26.85
CA GLY A 61 1.76 -6.45 -27.85
C GLY A 61 2.95 -5.61 -27.37
N GLU A 62 2.89 -5.08 -26.16
CA GLU A 62 4.02 -4.38 -25.53
C GLU A 62 4.94 -5.35 -24.76
N PRO A 63 6.21 -4.97 -24.53
CA PRO A 63 7.07 -5.71 -23.61
C PRO A 63 6.49 -5.69 -22.19
N HIS A 64 6.34 -6.86 -21.57
CA HIS A 64 5.89 -6.99 -20.19
C HIS A 64 7.10 -7.02 -19.24
N ASP A 65 7.27 -5.97 -18.43
CA ASP A 65 8.37 -5.83 -17.48
C ASP A 65 8.09 -6.59 -16.17
N GLN A 66 6.85 -6.58 -15.69
CA GLN A 66 6.40 -7.26 -14.47
C GLN A 66 5.14 -8.12 -14.73
N PRO A 67 5.27 -9.19 -15.53
CA PRO A 67 4.13 -9.98 -15.99
C PRO A 67 3.52 -10.85 -14.90
N GLY A 68 2.21 -10.77 -14.74
CA GLY A 68 1.43 -11.62 -13.84
C GLY A 68 1.31 -11.08 -12.40
N PRO A 69 0.38 -11.65 -11.61
CA PRO A 69 0.04 -11.10 -10.30
C PRO A 69 1.21 -11.13 -9.30
N THR A 70 2.14 -12.04 -9.48
CA THR A 70 3.27 -12.28 -8.57
C THR A 70 4.34 -11.19 -8.69
N THR A 71 4.82 -10.91 -9.90
CA THR A 71 5.80 -9.85 -10.18
C THR A 71 5.20 -8.46 -9.98
N ALA A 72 3.95 -8.23 -10.40
CA ALA A 72 3.25 -6.96 -10.19
C ALA A 72 3.09 -6.62 -8.69
N SER A 73 2.64 -7.57 -7.86
CA SER A 73 2.53 -7.34 -6.41
C SER A 73 3.90 -7.09 -5.75
N ARG A 74 4.96 -7.78 -6.20
CA ARG A 74 6.32 -7.51 -5.76
C ARG A 74 6.77 -6.10 -6.14
N ALA A 75 6.53 -5.67 -7.38
CA ALA A 75 6.90 -4.35 -7.85
C ALA A 75 6.23 -3.25 -7.01
N LEU A 76 4.92 -3.35 -6.79
CA LEU A 76 4.17 -2.41 -5.94
C LEU A 76 4.72 -2.38 -4.51
N ALA A 77 5.08 -3.55 -3.94
CA ALA A 77 5.68 -3.60 -2.60
C ALA A 77 7.03 -2.88 -2.53
N ILE A 78 7.87 -2.98 -3.57
CA ILE A 78 9.16 -2.26 -3.67
C ILE A 78 8.95 -0.75 -3.68
N VAL A 79 8.05 -0.27 -4.52
CA VAL A 79 7.73 1.16 -4.67
C VAL A 79 7.21 1.72 -3.34
N HIS A 80 6.24 1.05 -2.72
CA HIS A 80 5.61 1.53 -1.47
C HIS A 80 6.56 1.48 -0.28
N VAL A 81 7.40 0.46 -0.17
CA VAL A 81 8.43 0.42 0.88
C VAL A 81 9.46 1.54 0.71
N ALA A 82 9.84 1.90 -0.53
CA ALA A 82 10.74 3.02 -0.76
C ALA A 82 10.11 4.37 -0.39
N MET A 83 8.84 4.59 -0.73
CA MET A 83 8.09 5.77 -0.29
C MET A 83 7.96 5.82 1.24
N PHE A 84 7.62 4.70 1.87
CA PHE A 84 7.49 4.57 3.33
C PHE A 84 8.80 4.90 4.05
N ASP A 85 9.92 4.25 3.69
CA ASP A 85 11.21 4.52 4.32
C ASP A 85 11.65 5.98 4.12
N THR A 86 11.31 6.57 2.97
CA THR A 86 11.61 7.98 2.68
C THR A 86 10.81 8.94 3.56
N LEU A 87 9.51 8.67 3.78
CA LEU A 87 8.67 9.44 4.71
C LEU A 87 9.18 9.32 6.14
N ASN A 88 9.48 8.09 6.57
CA ASN A 88 9.92 7.81 7.93
C ASN A 88 11.27 8.49 8.27
N CYS A 89 12.07 8.88 7.27
CA CYS A 89 13.27 9.69 7.46
C CYS A 89 12.99 11.13 7.95
N PHE A 90 11.74 11.61 7.92
CA PHE A 90 11.38 12.97 8.34
C PHE A 90 10.83 13.03 9.78
N ASP A 91 9.98 12.07 10.15
CA ASP A 91 9.23 12.06 11.41
C ASP A 91 9.62 10.90 12.33
N HIS A 92 10.23 9.83 11.81
CA HIS A 92 10.62 8.62 12.54
C HIS A 92 9.47 8.05 13.39
N GLU A 93 8.23 8.16 12.90
CA GLU A 93 7.05 7.70 13.63
C GLU A 93 6.99 6.16 13.72
N TYR A 94 7.53 5.48 12.70
CA TYR A 94 7.46 4.03 12.56
C TYR A 94 8.85 3.40 12.55
N GLN A 95 8.89 2.07 12.69
CA GLN A 95 10.10 1.31 12.41
C GLN A 95 10.31 1.23 10.89
N GLU A 96 11.49 1.61 10.43
CA GLU A 96 11.88 1.52 9.03
C GLU A 96 11.91 0.07 8.53
N PHE A 97 11.68 -0.11 7.23
CA PHE A 97 11.89 -1.40 6.59
C PHE A 97 13.37 -1.69 6.36
N LEU A 98 14.14 -0.69 5.92
CA LEU A 98 15.57 -0.83 5.65
C LEU A 98 16.39 0.42 5.92
N VAL A 99 15.88 1.61 5.59
CA VAL A 99 16.66 2.85 5.61
C VAL A 99 16.32 3.68 6.83
N ASP A 100 17.23 3.65 7.80
CA ASP A 100 17.22 4.56 8.96
C ASP A 100 18.17 5.73 8.71
N LYS A 101 17.62 6.90 8.38
CA LYS A 101 18.36 8.14 8.11
C LYS A 101 17.50 9.34 8.45
N ASP A 102 18.14 10.41 8.93
CA ASP A 102 17.49 11.71 9.03
C ASP A 102 17.45 12.44 7.69
N ALA A 103 16.29 12.98 7.34
CA ALA A 103 16.15 13.95 6.26
C ALA A 103 16.95 15.23 6.58
N ARG A 104 17.65 15.76 5.58
CA ARG A 104 18.39 17.03 5.74
C ARG A 104 17.41 18.15 6.06
N LYS A 105 17.73 19.01 7.04
CA LYS A 105 16.90 20.18 7.38
C LYS A 105 16.52 20.99 6.14
N GLY A 106 15.23 21.23 5.98
CA GLY A 106 14.65 21.96 4.84
C GLY A 106 14.62 21.16 3.53
N ALA A 107 14.72 19.82 3.57
CA ALA A 107 14.36 18.96 2.45
C ALA A 107 12.83 19.00 2.23
N SER A 108 12.41 18.92 0.97
CA SER A 108 10.99 18.75 0.64
C SER A 108 10.60 17.28 0.73
N THR A 109 9.62 16.97 1.58
CA THR A 109 9.02 15.63 1.68
C THR A 109 8.42 15.19 0.35
N GLN A 110 7.70 16.09 -0.32
CA GLN A 110 7.11 15.84 -1.64
C GLN A 110 8.17 15.45 -2.67
N ALA A 111 9.27 16.21 -2.75
CA ALA A 111 10.36 15.90 -3.69
C ALA A 111 11.06 14.57 -3.35
N ALA A 112 11.22 14.26 -2.06
CA ALA A 112 11.85 13.01 -1.64
C ALA A 112 11.01 11.78 -2.00
N VAL A 113 9.71 11.80 -1.66
CA VAL A 113 8.79 10.69 -1.93
C VAL A 113 8.61 10.48 -3.44
N ALA A 114 8.41 11.58 -4.18
CA ALA A 114 8.26 11.51 -5.63
C ALA A 114 9.49 10.88 -6.30
N GLN A 115 10.69 11.32 -5.91
CA GLN A 115 11.93 10.77 -6.44
C GLN A 115 12.11 9.29 -6.07
N ALA A 116 11.77 8.89 -4.84
CA ALA A 116 11.87 7.50 -4.41
C ALA A 116 10.94 6.59 -5.23
N ALA A 117 9.69 7.02 -5.41
CA ALA A 117 8.70 6.30 -6.22
C ALA A 117 9.15 6.19 -7.68
N HIS A 118 9.51 7.33 -8.27
CA HIS A 118 10.04 7.44 -9.63
C HIS A 118 11.17 6.44 -9.89
N ASP A 119 12.24 6.50 -9.10
CA ASP A 119 13.44 5.70 -9.35
C ASP A 119 13.16 4.19 -9.20
N THR A 120 12.28 3.80 -8.28
CA THR A 120 11.83 2.41 -8.18
C THR A 120 10.99 1.98 -9.38
N LEU A 121 10.08 2.83 -9.86
CA LEU A 121 9.25 2.53 -11.02
C LEU A 121 10.06 2.43 -12.31
N VAL A 122 10.99 3.37 -12.56
CA VAL A 122 11.89 3.32 -13.72
C VAL A 122 12.73 2.03 -13.72
N ALA A 123 13.20 1.60 -12.55
CA ALA A 123 13.97 0.36 -12.45
C ALA A 123 13.13 -0.90 -12.68
N LEU A 124 11.83 -0.87 -12.37
CA LEU A 124 10.93 -2.02 -12.44
C LEU A 124 10.15 -2.11 -13.76
N PHE A 125 9.87 -0.96 -14.39
CA PHE A 125 9.06 -0.80 -15.61
C PHE A 125 9.79 0.11 -16.60
N PRO A 126 11.01 -0.24 -17.07
CA PRO A 126 11.83 0.63 -17.92
C PRO A 126 11.13 1.09 -19.19
N HIS A 127 10.19 0.31 -19.75
CA HIS A 127 9.46 0.71 -20.96
C HIS A 127 8.48 1.88 -20.73
N GLN A 128 8.20 2.22 -19.48
CA GLN A 128 7.26 3.26 -19.09
C GLN A 128 7.95 4.52 -18.52
N THR A 129 9.29 4.59 -18.60
CA THR A 129 10.12 5.68 -18.05
C THR A 129 9.61 7.07 -18.39
N ALA A 130 9.24 7.33 -19.64
CA ALA A 130 8.75 8.65 -20.07
C ALA A 130 7.48 9.10 -19.31
N SER A 131 6.61 8.16 -18.92
CA SER A 131 5.43 8.48 -18.10
C SER A 131 5.82 8.83 -16.66
N PHE A 132 6.84 8.16 -16.12
CA PHE A 132 7.33 8.43 -14.77
C PHE A 132 8.10 9.75 -14.72
N ASP A 133 8.91 10.06 -15.73
CA ASP A 133 9.62 11.33 -15.87
C ASP A 133 8.62 12.50 -15.85
N ALA A 134 7.52 12.39 -16.61
CA ALA A 134 6.46 13.39 -16.61
C ALA A 134 5.74 13.52 -15.25
N GLY A 135 5.48 12.39 -14.58
CA GLY A 135 4.95 12.37 -13.22
C GLY A 135 5.87 13.07 -12.22
N LEU A 136 7.18 12.81 -12.29
CA LEU A 136 8.20 13.46 -11.46
C LEU A 136 8.28 14.96 -11.76
N GLU A 137 8.32 15.37 -13.02
CA GLU A 137 8.33 16.79 -13.38
C GLU A 137 7.14 17.52 -12.78
N ASN A 138 5.93 16.96 -12.88
CA ASN A 138 4.71 17.51 -12.30
C ASN A 138 4.78 17.59 -10.77
N SER A 139 5.19 16.50 -10.12
CA SER A 139 5.37 16.40 -8.68
C SER A 139 6.41 17.39 -8.12
N LEU A 140 7.36 17.87 -8.93
CA LEU A 140 8.42 18.78 -8.50
C LEU A 140 8.10 20.28 -8.74
N GLN A 141 6.98 20.60 -9.39
CA GLN A 141 6.63 21.98 -9.72
C GLN A 141 6.48 22.86 -8.47
N GLY A 142 7.06 24.06 -8.53
CA GLY A 142 6.91 25.09 -7.49
C GLY A 142 7.73 24.85 -6.22
N ILE A 143 8.50 23.77 -6.11
CA ILE A 143 9.36 23.51 -4.96
C ILE A 143 10.63 24.37 -5.03
N ASP A 144 10.99 25.03 -3.91
CA ASP A 144 12.26 25.77 -3.80
C ASP A 144 13.46 24.89 -4.16
N GLN A 145 14.40 25.42 -4.94
CA GLN A 145 15.53 24.67 -5.49
C GLN A 145 16.40 23.98 -4.43
N LYS A 146 16.60 24.60 -3.25
CA LYS A 146 17.39 23.99 -2.17
C LYS A 146 16.60 22.89 -1.46
N ALA A 147 15.29 23.03 -1.35
CA ALA A 147 14.41 22.02 -0.77
C ALA A 147 14.26 20.81 -1.70
N LEU A 148 14.08 21.08 -3.01
CA LEU A 148 14.03 20.09 -4.08
C LEU A 148 15.29 19.24 -4.08
N LYS A 149 16.48 19.85 -4.25
CA LYS A 149 17.75 19.12 -4.31
C LYS A 149 18.02 18.24 -3.08
N ARG A 150 17.62 18.71 -1.89
CA ARG A 150 17.79 17.94 -0.65
C ARG A 150 16.80 16.78 -0.55
N GLY A 151 15.57 16.98 -1.03
CA GLY A 151 14.54 15.94 -1.09
C GLY A 151 14.89 14.85 -2.09
N THR A 152 15.16 15.22 -3.35
CA THR A 152 15.49 14.24 -4.40
C THR A 152 16.72 13.40 -4.03
N GLN A 153 17.77 14.03 -3.49
CA GLN A 153 18.96 13.29 -3.02
C GLN A 153 18.64 12.23 -1.94
N LEU A 154 17.65 12.47 -1.08
CA LEU A 154 17.20 11.48 -0.10
C LEU A 154 16.42 10.36 -0.79
N GLY A 155 15.46 10.70 -1.65
CA GLY A 155 14.64 9.73 -2.38
C GLY A 155 15.47 8.78 -3.26
N GLU A 156 16.43 9.33 -4.01
CA GLU A 156 17.42 8.57 -4.79
C GLU A 156 18.19 7.56 -3.92
N ASP A 157 18.65 7.98 -2.74
CA ASP A 157 19.40 7.12 -1.83
C ASP A 157 18.55 5.97 -1.30
N VAL A 158 17.29 6.25 -0.93
CA VAL A 158 16.35 5.25 -0.41
C VAL A 158 15.97 4.25 -1.50
N ALA A 159 15.50 4.72 -2.66
CA ALA A 159 15.12 3.87 -3.79
C ALA A 159 16.25 2.91 -4.18
N ARG A 160 17.47 3.43 -4.34
CA ARG A 160 18.66 2.64 -4.67
C ARG A 160 18.94 1.55 -3.62
N LYS A 161 18.75 1.83 -2.33
CA LYS A 161 18.96 0.83 -1.27
C LYS A 161 17.88 -0.24 -1.26
N ILE A 162 16.61 0.14 -1.44
CA ILE A 162 15.49 -0.81 -1.53
C ILE A 162 15.67 -1.71 -2.75
N LEU A 163 15.93 -1.16 -3.94
CA LEU A 163 16.20 -1.93 -5.16
C LEU A 163 17.38 -2.89 -4.95
N LYS A 164 18.49 -2.41 -4.39
CA LYS A 164 19.65 -3.26 -4.08
C LYS A 164 19.31 -4.40 -3.11
N LYS A 165 18.46 -4.15 -2.12
CA LYS A 165 17.99 -5.18 -1.18
C LYS A 165 17.17 -6.27 -1.88
N ARG A 166 16.50 -5.93 -2.98
CA ARG A 166 15.57 -6.82 -3.71
C ARG A 166 16.15 -7.44 -4.99
N MET A 167 17.27 -6.93 -5.49
CA MET A 167 17.92 -7.42 -6.74
C MET A 167 18.18 -8.93 -6.78
N ASN A 168 18.41 -9.58 -5.63
CA ASN A 168 18.72 -11.02 -5.54
C ASN A 168 17.74 -11.75 -4.61
N ASP A 169 16.45 -11.38 -4.64
CA ASP A 169 15.42 -12.03 -3.82
C ASP A 169 14.88 -13.33 -4.44
N GLY A 170 15.35 -13.72 -5.62
CA GLY A 170 14.98 -14.94 -6.33
C GLY A 170 13.74 -14.82 -7.21
N SER A 171 13.18 -13.61 -7.38
CA SER A 171 12.05 -13.37 -8.31
C SER A 171 12.38 -13.69 -9.76
N ASP A 172 13.65 -13.49 -10.15
CA ASP A 172 14.09 -13.58 -11.54
C ASP A 172 14.67 -14.97 -11.87
N HIS A 173 14.63 -15.90 -10.92
CA HIS A 173 15.10 -17.26 -11.13
C HIS A 173 14.18 -18.02 -12.09
N MET A 174 14.77 -18.88 -12.93
CA MET A 174 14.00 -19.76 -13.81
C MET A 174 13.04 -20.65 -13.01
N MET A 175 11.74 -20.47 -13.24
CA MET A 175 10.67 -21.19 -12.54
C MET A 175 10.07 -22.26 -13.44
N ASN A 176 10.84 -23.30 -13.76
CA ASN A 176 10.32 -24.43 -14.53
C ASN A 176 9.36 -25.32 -13.70
N TYR A 177 8.31 -25.79 -14.36
CA TYR A 177 7.38 -26.80 -13.85
C TYR A 177 6.95 -27.70 -15.01
N SER A 178 6.91 -29.00 -14.77
CA SER A 178 6.39 -29.98 -15.71
C SER A 178 5.20 -30.66 -15.02
N PRO A 179 3.97 -30.54 -15.57
CA PRO A 179 2.82 -31.23 -15.02
C PRO A 179 3.01 -32.74 -15.17
N GLY A 180 2.48 -33.50 -14.21
CA GLY A 180 2.42 -34.95 -14.29
C GLY A 180 1.03 -35.45 -14.71
N ASP A 181 0.91 -36.77 -14.86
CA ASP A 181 -0.31 -37.43 -15.35
C ASP A 181 -1.10 -38.17 -14.27
N GLN A 182 -0.74 -38.03 -12.99
CA GLN A 182 -1.45 -38.72 -11.91
C GLN A 182 -2.71 -37.95 -11.46
N PRO A 183 -3.71 -38.63 -10.87
CA PRO A 183 -4.84 -37.95 -10.22
C PRO A 183 -4.38 -37.01 -9.10
N GLY A 184 -4.87 -35.76 -9.11
CA GLY A 184 -4.55 -34.74 -8.11
C GLY A 184 -3.41 -33.78 -8.49
N GLU A 185 -2.67 -34.06 -9.55
CA GLU A 185 -1.67 -33.13 -10.09
C GLU A 185 -2.34 -32.05 -10.96
N TYR A 186 -1.84 -30.81 -10.87
CA TYR A 186 -2.33 -29.73 -11.71
C TYR A 186 -2.03 -30.00 -13.18
N ARG A 187 -2.99 -29.71 -14.06
CA ARG A 187 -2.87 -29.84 -15.52
C ARG A 187 -3.31 -28.54 -16.19
N ALA A 188 -2.76 -28.28 -17.37
CA ALA A 188 -3.21 -27.18 -18.20
C ALA A 188 -4.71 -27.34 -18.53
N ASP A 189 -5.40 -26.21 -18.66
CA ASP A 189 -6.79 -26.18 -19.10
C ASP A 189 -6.88 -26.80 -20.51
N PRO A 190 -7.75 -27.80 -20.75
CA PRO A 190 -7.97 -28.37 -22.07
C PRO A 190 -8.37 -27.34 -23.15
N LEU A 191 -8.97 -26.21 -22.77
CA LEU A 191 -9.32 -25.12 -23.69
C LEU A 191 -8.14 -24.19 -24.00
N HIS A 192 -7.09 -24.24 -23.16
CA HIS A 192 -5.87 -23.44 -23.29
C HIS A 192 -4.63 -24.31 -23.04
N PRO A 193 -4.39 -25.34 -23.88
CA PRO A 193 -3.35 -26.34 -23.63
C PRO A 193 -1.93 -25.76 -23.62
N ASP A 194 -1.72 -24.64 -24.31
CA ASP A 194 -0.44 -23.94 -24.41
C ASP A 194 -0.22 -22.90 -23.30
N GLN A 195 -1.12 -22.81 -22.31
CA GLN A 195 -0.99 -21.86 -21.21
C GLN A 195 0.24 -22.17 -20.35
N SER A 196 1.10 -21.16 -20.19
CA SER A 196 2.27 -21.23 -19.29
C SER A 196 1.87 -21.29 -17.81
N PHE A 197 2.66 -22.04 -17.03
CA PHE A 197 2.56 -22.03 -15.57
C PHE A 197 3.22 -20.76 -15.02
N ILE A 198 2.41 -19.86 -14.47
CA ILE A 198 2.91 -18.58 -13.95
C ILE A 198 3.70 -18.81 -12.66
N THR A 199 5.00 -18.51 -12.69
CA THR A 199 5.88 -18.46 -11.51
C THR A 199 5.75 -19.64 -10.52
N PRO A 200 5.86 -20.92 -10.96
CA PRO A 200 5.57 -22.10 -10.11
C PRO A 200 6.49 -22.27 -8.89
N LYS A 201 7.58 -21.49 -8.80
CA LYS A 201 8.52 -21.50 -7.67
C LYS A 201 8.48 -20.19 -6.86
N TRP A 202 7.43 -19.38 -7.01
CA TRP A 202 7.33 -18.07 -6.35
C TRP A 202 7.42 -18.14 -4.82
N GLY A 203 6.97 -19.25 -4.22
CA GLY A 203 7.12 -19.49 -2.78
C GLY A 203 8.57 -19.57 -2.28
N LYS A 204 9.57 -19.60 -3.18
CA LYS A 204 11.00 -19.53 -2.84
C LYS A 204 11.57 -18.11 -2.89
N VAL A 205 10.80 -17.13 -3.37
CA VAL A 205 11.20 -15.72 -3.38
C VAL A 205 11.31 -15.25 -1.93
N LYS A 206 12.40 -14.55 -1.61
CA LYS A 206 12.60 -13.99 -0.29
C LYS A 206 11.46 -13.04 0.05
N THR A 207 10.76 -13.33 1.13
CA THR A 207 9.64 -12.54 1.64
C THR A 207 10.04 -11.13 2.04
N PHE A 208 9.05 -10.24 2.18
CA PHE A 208 9.26 -8.90 2.73
C PHE A 208 9.23 -8.91 4.26
N VAL A 209 8.18 -9.47 4.86
CA VAL A 209 7.94 -9.40 6.32
C VAL A 209 7.76 -10.75 7.01
N ILE A 210 7.36 -11.80 6.28
CA ILE A 210 7.14 -13.14 6.84
C ILE A 210 8.48 -13.87 6.97
N LYS A 211 8.73 -14.61 8.06
CA LYS A 211 10.01 -15.32 8.25
C LYS A 211 10.15 -16.57 7.38
N SER A 212 9.05 -17.29 7.18
CA SER A 212 8.93 -18.52 6.38
C SER A 212 7.47 -18.86 6.17
#